data_AF-A0A441VFS0-F1
#
_entry.id   AF-A0A441VFS0-F1
#
_cell.length_a   1.000
_cell.length_b   1.000
_cell.length_c   1.000
_cell.angle_alpha   90.00
_cell.angle_beta   90.00
_cell.angle_gamma   90.00
#
_symmetry.space_group_name_H-M   'P 1'
#
loop_
_entity.id
_entity.type
_entity.pdbx_description
1 polymer ?
#
loop_
_entity_poly.entity_id
_entity_poly.type
_entity_poly.pdbx_seq_one_letter_code
_entity_poly.pdbx_strand_id
1 'polypeptide(L)'
;VEQALALLEETEAAAIAAEQAVAEARAAESAARPPVQDAKAELARIETEARTLAKILNAASGDLFPSVLEQISVERGYETALGAALGEDLDVPLDRSAPVHWGQSEVQPGDAALPEGIKSLASVVRAPAQLARRLAQIGIVEAADGKRLQSQLSPGQRLVSREGALWRWDGFTASADAPTAAAQRLAQKNRLAELDAEAVHATRILRQAEGALALAEQALARASEAERNARQAGRDAQHGLDAARNALAEAEKAGGELSSRRAALDEARARIVDSHEETAAAFVEAEMLLQSAPDLGDLQLQLDQSAANVARDRATLADARAVHEGLRREAEARSRRLDAIGAERRNWLERAENASTQIAALGERKAEAEAERERLADAPDEIDAKRRALLSQLAEAESLRQAAGDRLQEAENKQSE
;
A
#
# COMPACT_ATOMS: atom_id res chain seq x y z
N VAL A 1 -17.08 19.29 -0.58
CA VAL A 1 -16.31 19.23 -1.85
C VAL A 1 -16.27 20.57 -2.54
N GLU A 2 -17.42 21.20 -2.82
CA GLU A 2 -17.49 22.52 -3.49
C GLU A 2 -16.65 23.61 -2.81
N GLN A 3 -16.75 23.76 -1.48
CA GLN A 3 -15.91 24.73 -0.74
C GLN A 3 -14.40 24.44 -0.86
N ALA A 4 -14.01 23.17 -0.92
CA ALA A 4 -12.60 22.79 -1.06
C ALA A 4 -12.10 23.00 -2.51
N LEU A 5 -12.96 22.82 -3.51
CA LEU A 5 -12.67 23.19 -4.91
C LEU A 5 -12.47 24.70 -5.04
N ALA A 6 -13.38 25.51 -4.48
CA ALA A 6 -13.27 26.96 -4.51
C ALA A 6 -11.98 27.46 -3.83
N LEU A 7 -11.61 26.86 -2.68
CA LEU A 7 -10.36 27.16 -2.00
C LEU A 7 -9.13 26.79 -2.85
N LEU A 8 -9.15 25.64 -3.54
CA LEU A 8 -8.07 25.24 -4.43
C LEU A 8 -7.89 26.26 -5.56
N GLU A 9 -8.97 26.65 -6.24
CA GLU A 9 -8.95 27.66 -7.30
C GLU A 9 -8.39 29.01 -6.80
N GLU A 10 -8.79 29.45 -5.60
CA GLU A 10 -8.26 30.67 -4.97
C GLU A 10 -6.76 30.57 -4.71
N THR A 11 -6.29 29.44 -4.18
CA THR A 11 -4.86 29.22 -3.90
C THR A 11 -4.02 29.09 -5.17
N GLU A 12 -4.55 28.51 -6.25
CA GLU A 12 -3.89 28.45 -7.55
C GLU A 12 -3.74 29.85 -8.15
N ALA A 13 -4.79 30.66 -8.11
CA ALA A 13 -4.74 32.06 -8.55
C ALA A 13 -3.72 32.87 -7.72
N ALA A 14 -3.69 32.68 -6.40
CA ALA A 14 -2.71 33.32 -5.52
C ALA A 14 -1.26 32.86 -5.81
N ALA A 15 -1.05 31.59 -6.16
CA ALA A 15 0.26 31.08 -6.53
C ALA A 15 0.77 31.70 -7.84
N ILE A 16 -0.09 31.82 -8.86
CA ILE A 16 0.24 32.48 -10.13
C ILE A 16 0.62 33.95 -9.89
N ALA A 17 -0.17 34.66 -9.09
CA ALA A 17 0.12 36.06 -8.75
C ALA A 17 1.46 36.21 -7.99
N ALA A 18 1.75 35.29 -7.06
CA ALA A 18 3.01 35.31 -6.32
C ALA A 18 4.23 34.98 -7.21
N GLU A 19 4.09 34.05 -8.16
CA GLU A 19 5.14 33.75 -9.15
C GLU A 19 5.45 34.97 -10.04
N GLN A 20 4.41 35.68 -10.49
CA GLN A 20 4.57 36.93 -11.24
C GLN A 20 5.28 38.00 -10.40
N ALA A 21 4.89 38.18 -9.13
CA ALA A 21 5.53 39.12 -8.23
C ALA A 21 7.02 38.81 -7.99
N VAL A 22 7.40 37.52 -7.91
CA VAL A 22 8.81 37.10 -7.82
C VAL A 22 9.58 37.44 -9.09
N ALA A 23 8.98 37.19 -10.26
CA ALA A 23 9.60 37.53 -11.54
C ALA A 23 9.86 39.04 -11.68
N GLU A 24 8.86 39.87 -11.34
CA GLU A 24 8.98 41.33 -11.34
C GLU A 24 10.03 41.83 -10.34
N ALA A 25 10.01 41.31 -9.10
CA ALA A 25 10.98 41.70 -8.08
C ALA A 25 12.41 41.28 -8.45
N ARG A 26 12.59 40.12 -9.10
CA ARG A 26 13.91 39.68 -9.60
C ARG A 26 14.39 40.56 -10.75
N ALA A 27 13.50 40.98 -11.64
CA ALA A 27 13.85 41.91 -12.71
C ALA A 27 14.27 43.28 -12.12
N ALA A 28 13.55 43.79 -11.12
CA ALA A 28 13.88 45.03 -10.43
C ALA A 28 15.22 44.96 -9.68
N GLU A 29 15.50 43.86 -8.98
CA GLU A 29 16.78 43.62 -8.30
C GLU A 29 17.95 43.56 -9.29
N SER A 30 17.78 42.84 -10.40
CA SER A 30 18.77 42.77 -11.48
C SER A 30 19.03 44.14 -12.11
N ALA A 31 17.98 44.94 -12.32
CA ALA A 31 18.09 46.30 -12.86
C ALA A 31 18.74 47.30 -11.88
N ALA A 32 18.66 47.04 -10.57
CA ALA A 32 19.27 47.90 -9.54
C ALA A 32 20.78 47.66 -9.34
N ARG A 33 21.33 46.54 -9.82
CA ARG A 33 22.77 46.22 -9.67
C ARG A 33 23.71 47.11 -10.50
N PRO A 34 23.50 47.36 -11.81
CA PRO A 34 24.41 48.17 -12.61
C PRO A 34 24.61 49.60 -12.06
N PRO A 35 23.56 50.36 -11.65
CA PRO A 35 23.74 51.68 -11.07
C PRO A 35 24.67 51.72 -9.85
N VAL A 36 24.67 50.67 -9.00
CA VAL A 36 25.61 50.57 -7.87
C VAL A 36 27.03 50.37 -8.36
N GLN A 37 27.25 49.52 -9.37
CA GLN A 37 28.58 49.29 -9.93
C GLN A 37 29.13 50.55 -10.62
N ASP A 38 28.30 51.23 -11.40
CA ASP A 38 28.66 52.47 -12.08
C ASP A 38 29.01 53.57 -11.07
N ALA A 39 28.19 53.75 -10.03
CA ALA A 39 28.45 54.72 -8.97
C ALA A 39 29.72 54.38 -8.16
N LYS A 40 30.00 53.10 -7.90
CA LYS A 40 31.25 52.65 -7.25
C LYS A 40 32.46 52.94 -8.13
N ALA A 41 32.37 52.64 -9.43
CA ALA A 41 33.45 52.88 -10.38
C ALA A 41 33.79 54.37 -10.49
N GLU A 42 32.77 55.22 -10.58
CA GLU A 42 32.96 56.68 -10.68
C GLU A 42 33.53 57.27 -9.39
N LEU A 43 33.03 56.87 -8.22
CA LEU A 43 33.60 57.30 -6.94
C LEU A 43 35.07 56.87 -6.82
N ALA A 44 35.39 55.62 -7.17
CA ALA A 44 36.76 55.11 -7.13
C ALA A 44 37.69 55.88 -8.09
N ARG A 45 37.19 56.28 -9.26
CA ARG A 45 37.93 57.12 -10.23
C ARG A 45 38.27 58.47 -9.64
N ILE A 46 37.28 59.18 -9.08
CA ILE A 46 37.44 60.51 -8.46
C ILE A 46 38.40 60.42 -7.26
N GLU A 47 38.20 59.46 -6.36
CA GLU A 47 39.06 59.27 -5.18
C GLU A 47 40.51 58.95 -5.55
N THR A 48 40.72 58.19 -6.63
CA THR A 48 42.07 57.86 -7.13
C THR A 48 42.75 59.11 -7.70
N GLU A 49 42.03 59.92 -8.47
CA GLU A 49 42.52 61.21 -8.99
C GLU A 49 42.87 62.16 -7.84
N ALA A 50 41.95 62.33 -6.88
CA ALA A 50 42.14 63.18 -5.69
C ALA A 50 43.35 62.73 -4.86
N ARG A 51 43.46 61.41 -4.57
CA ARG A 51 44.57 60.86 -3.80
C ARG A 51 45.91 61.03 -4.51
N THR A 52 45.93 60.93 -5.83
CA THR A 52 47.16 61.13 -6.63
C THR A 52 47.59 62.59 -6.60
N LEU A 53 46.67 63.53 -6.78
CA LEU A 53 46.94 64.97 -6.68
C LEU A 53 47.36 65.37 -5.27
N ALA A 54 46.69 64.87 -4.24
CA ALA A 54 47.06 65.12 -2.84
C ALA A 54 48.47 64.61 -2.52
N LYS A 55 48.87 63.44 -3.04
CA LYS A 55 50.24 62.92 -2.88
C LYS A 55 51.29 63.82 -3.55
N ILE A 56 51.01 64.29 -4.77
CA ILE A 56 51.92 65.20 -5.50
C ILE A 56 52.07 66.53 -4.76
N LEU A 57 50.97 67.10 -4.27
CA LEU A 57 50.97 68.34 -3.50
C LEU A 57 51.74 68.21 -2.18
N ASN A 58 51.50 67.13 -1.43
CA ASN A 58 52.15 66.91 -0.13
C ASN A 58 53.64 66.56 -0.26
N ALA A 59 54.06 65.90 -1.34
CA ALA A 59 55.47 65.62 -1.59
C ALA A 59 56.32 66.90 -1.78
N ALA A 60 55.69 68.01 -2.17
CA ALA A 60 56.32 69.33 -2.33
C ALA A 60 56.21 70.23 -1.08
N SER A 61 55.57 69.79 0.01
CA SER A 61 55.31 70.57 1.24
C SER A 61 56.20 70.20 2.43
N GLY A 62 57.30 69.46 2.22
CA GLY A 62 58.12 68.86 3.30
C GLY A 62 58.93 69.80 4.21
N ASP A 63 58.65 71.10 4.24
CA ASP A 63 59.41 72.10 5.01
C ASP A 63 58.83 72.33 6.42
N LEU A 64 59.72 72.65 7.37
CA LEU A 64 59.39 72.97 8.78
C LEU A 64 58.44 74.18 8.93
N PHE A 65 58.33 75.03 7.90
CA PHE A 65 57.49 76.23 7.88
C PHE A 65 56.57 76.22 6.65
N PRO A 66 55.25 76.04 6.84
CA PRO A 66 54.29 76.03 5.73
C PRO A 66 54.31 77.32 4.93
N SER A 67 54.35 77.20 3.60
CA SER A 67 54.33 78.35 2.71
C SER A 67 53.00 79.12 2.78
N VAL A 68 53.03 80.42 2.47
CA VAL A 68 51.79 81.22 2.45
C VAL A 68 50.81 80.71 1.39
N LEU A 69 51.29 80.07 0.32
CA LEU A 69 50.48 79.40 -0.70
C LEU A 69 49.48 78.39 -0.10
N GLU A 70 49.83 77.70 0.98
CA GLU A 70 48.92 76.76 1.65
C GLU A 70 47.73 77.47 2.32
N GLN A 71 47.89 78.75 2.68
CA GLN A 71 46.87 79.58 3.33
C GLN A 71 46.11 80.49 2.34
N ILE A 72 46.43 80.41 1.05
CA ILE A 72 45.79 81.19 -0.01
C ILE A 72 44.80 80.31 -0.80
N SER A 73 43.66 80.90 -1.14
CA SER A 73 42.70 80.35 -2.10
C SER A 73 42.41 81.41 -3.15
N VAL A 74 42.32 81.01 -4.42
CA VAL A 74 42.14 81.90 -5.56
C VAL A 74 40.96 81.42 -6.40
N GLU A 75 40.17 82.36 -6.92
CA GLU A 75 39.10 82.05 -7.86
C GLU A 75 39.65 81.35 -9.12
N ARG A 76 38.88 80.41 -9.67
CA ARG A 76 39.28 79.64 -10.85
C ARG A 76 39.56 80.55 -12.05
N GLY A 77 40.69 80.31 -12.72
CA GLY A 77 41.16 81.09 -13.87
C GLY A 77 42.10 82.25 -13.53
N TYR A 78 42.40 82.47 -12.24
CA TYR A 78 43.35 83.49 -11.78
C TYR A 78 44.61 82.90 -11.11
N GLU A 79 44.77 81.58 -11.11
CA GLU A 79 45.92 80.88 -10.54
C GLU A 79 47.22 81.31 -11.21
N THR A 80 47.21 81.39 -12.54
CA THR A 80 48.37 81.81 -13.35
C THR A 80 48.70 83.28 -13.13
N ALA A 81 47.68 84.13 -12.98
CA ALA A 81 47.86 85.54 -12.65
C ALA A 81 48.49 85.73 -11.25
N LEU A 82 48.01 85.00 -10.24
CA LEU A 82 48.57 85.06 -8.89
C LEU A 82 50.01 84.52 -8.85
N GLY A 83 50.26 83.39 -9.51
CA GLY A 83 51.60 82.79 -9.59
C GLY A 83 52.60 83.65 -10.35
N ALA A 84 52.19 84.35 -11.41
CA ALA A 84 53.04 85.30 -12.12
C ALA A 84 53.28 86.59 -11.32
N ALA A 85 52.27 87.06 -10.59
CA ALA A 85 52.36 88.31 -9.86
C ALA A 85 53.20 88.21 -8.57
N LEU A 86 53.20 87.06 -7.89
CA LEU A 86 53.95 86.87 -6.64
C LEU A 86 55.16 85.95 -6.78
N GLY A 87 55.22 85.06 -7.77
CA GLY A 87 56.36 84.19 -8.01
C GLY A 87 56.74 83.37 -6.78
N GLU A 88 58.04 83.32 -6.49
CA GLU A 88 58.62 82.62 -5.32
C GLU A 88 58.17 83.21 -3.98
N ASP A 89 57.64 84.43 -3.95
CA ASP A 89 57.15 85.02 -2.70
C ASP A 89 55.92 84.27 -2.15
N LEU A 90 55.27 83.43 -2.97
CA LEU A 90 54.19 82.52 -2.53
C LEU A 90 54.71 81.34 -1.70
N ASP A 91 55.98 80.97 -1.84
CA ASP A 91 56.60 79.88 -1.09
C ASP A 91 57.10 80.34 0.29
N VAL A 92 57.14 81.65 0.53
CA VAL A 92 57.59 82.24 1.80
C VAL A 92 56.53 82.06 2.91
N PRO A 93 56.89 81.57 4.11
CA PRO A 93 55.97 81.38 5.22
C PRO A 93 55.55 82.70 5.90
N LEU A 94 54.50 82.64 6.73
CA LEU A 94 54.10 83.74 7.61
C LEU A 94 54.78 83.72 8.98
N ASP A 95 55.43 82.61 9.34
CA ASP A 95 56.04 82.40 10.65
C ASP A 95 57.30 83.27 10.81
N ARG A 96 57.30 84.15 11.81
CA ARG A 96 58.43 85.05 12.09
C ARG A 96 59.69 84.34 12.57
N SER A 97 59.58 83.08 12.99
CA SER A 97 60.73 82.24 13.34
C SER A 97 61.43 81.65 12.11
N ALA A 98 60.81 81.74 10.92
CA ALA A 98 61.44 81.35 9.68
C ALA A 98 62.49 82.40 9.21
N PRO A 99 63.62 81.97 8.61
CA PRO A 99 64.67 82.86 8.12
C PRO A 99 64.20 83.90 7.09
N VAL A 100 63.18 83.55 6.29
CA VAL A 100 62.49 84.44 5.35
C VAL A 100 61.00 84.31 5.65
N HIS A 101 60.31 85.44 5.87
CA HIS A 101 58.89 85.43 6.21
C HIS A 101 58.16 86.70 5.78
N TRP A 102 56.84 86.60 5.67
CA TRP A 102 55.95 87.74 5.49
C TRP A 102 55.63 88.43 6.81
N GLY A 103 55.93 89.73 6.89
CA GLY A 103 55.53 90.57 8.02
C GLY A 103 54.08 91.05 7.93
N GLN A 104 53.53 91.53 9.05
CA GLN A 104 52.24 92.22 9.03
C GLN A 104 52.37 93.56 8.30
N SER A 105 51.48 93.80 7.34
CA SER A 105 51.44 95.03 6.54
C SER A 105 50.00 95.34 6.13
N GLU A 106 49.36 96.25 6.85
CA GLU A 106 47.99 96.69 6.56
C GLU A 106 47.97 97.73 5.44
N VAL A 107 46.91 97.71 4.62
CA VAL A 107 46.65 98.73 3.58
C VAL A 107 46.59 100.10 4.24
N GLN A 108 47.41 101.04 3.76
CA GLN A 108 47.48 102.39 4.33
C GLN A 108 46.64 103.36 3.49
N PRO A 109 45.99 104.37 4.11
CA PRO A 109 45.24 105.39 3.38
C PRO A 109 46.07 106.19 2.36
N GLY A 110 47.39 106.24 2.54
CA GLY A 110 48.33 106.91 1.63
C GLY A 110 48.87 106.02 0.50
N ASP A 111 48.46 104.75 0.42
CA ASP A 111 48.86 103.87 -0.68
C ASP A 111 48.22 104.35 -1.98
N ALA A 112 49.00 104.47 -3.05
CA ALA A 112 48.50 104.89 -4.35
C ALA A 112 47.40 103.92 -4.84
N ALA A 113 46.30 104.47 -5.35
CA ALA A 113 45.25 103.69 -5.97
C ALA A 113 45.73 103.07 -7.29
N LEU A 114 45.21 101.89 -7.64
CA LEU A 114 45.38 101.35 -8.99
C LEU A 114 44.74 102.29 -10.02
N PRO A 115 45.21 102.28 -11.28
CA PRO A 115 44.57 103.06 -12.34
C PRO A 115 43.07 102.77 -12.47
N GLU A 116 42.31 103.78 -12.87
CA GLU A 116 40.85 103.74 -12.91
C GLU A 116 40.34 102.56 -13.77
N GLY A 117 39.36 101.82 -13.24
CA GLY A 117 38.75 100.68 -13.92
C GLY A 117 39.49 99.34 -13.77
N ILE A 118 40.66 99.32 -13.12
CA ILE A 118 41.43 98.08 -12.92
C ILE A 118 40.97 97.34 -11.65
N LYS A 119 40.55 96.09 -11.81
CA LYS A 119 40.21 95.20 -10.69
C LYS A 119 41.49 94.75 -9.97
N SER A 120 41.55 94.90 -8.65
CA SER A 120 42.68 94.41 -7.85
C SER A 120 42.67 92.90 -7.72
N LEU A 121 43.85 92.26 -7.69
CA LEU A 121 44.01 90.84 -7.41
C LEU A 121 43.46 90.44 -6.02
N ALA A 122 43.44 91.37 -5.05
CA ALA A 122 42.84 91.16 -3.74
C ALA A 122 41.32 90.83 -3.80
N SER A 123 40.64 91.15 -4.89
CA SER A 123 39.21 90.89 -5.05
C SER A 123 38.87 89.50 -5.61
N VAL A 124 39.87 88.72 -6.03
CA VAL A 124 39.71 87.33 -6.51
C VAL A 124 40.59 86.33 -5.75
N VAL A 125 41.33 86.81 -4.75
CA VAL A 125 42.24 86.00 -3.93
C VAL A 125 41.87 86.18 -2.46
N ARG A 126 41.58 85.06 -1.79
CA ARG A 126 41.43 84.99 -0.34
C ARG A 126 42.78 84.63 0.26
N ALA A 127 43.44 85.62 0.86
CA ALA A 127 44.78 85.48 1.43
C ALA A 127 44.85 86.02 2.88
N PRO A 128 45.87 85.63 3.65
CA PRO A 128 46.16 86.19 4.97
C PRO A 128 46.37 87.71 4.93
N ALA A 129 46.05 88.40 6.02
CA ALA A 129 46.09 89.86 6.12
C ALA A 129 47.47 90.47 5.80
N GLN A 130 48.54 89.70 6.05
CA GLN A 130 49.93 90.04 5.73
C GLN A 130 50.15 90.34 4.23
N LEU A 131 49.36 89.71 3.35
CA LEU A 131 49.43 89.92 1.90
C LEU A 131 48.42 90.95 1.37
N ALA A 132 47.47 91.41 2.18
CA ALA A 132 46.38 92.27 1.72
C ALA A 132 46.90 93.56 1.08
N ARG A 133 47.88 94.23 1.70
CA ARG A 133 48.49 95.45 1.15
C ARG A 133 49.17 95.20 -0.20
N ARG A 134 49.87 94.06 -0.35
CA ARG A 134 50.55 93.72 -1.60
C ARG A 134 49.57 93.35 -2.70
N LEU A 135 48.57 92.52 -2.41
CA LEU A 135 47.53 92.13 -3.38
C LEU A 135 46.71 93.33 -3.85
N ALA A 136 46.48 94.32 -2.99
CA ALA A 136 45.79 95.56 -3.34
C ALA A 136 46.52 96.36 -4.45
N GLN A 137 47.85 96.27 -4.51
CA GLN A 137 48.71 96.98 -5.48
C GLN A 137 48.98 96.18 -6.76
N ILE A 138 48.29 95.06 -6.95
CA ILE A 138 48.36 94.22 -8.14
C ILE A 138 47.04 94.36 -8.91
N GLY A 139 47.09 94.94 -10.10
CA GLY A 139 45.94 95.09 -10.98
C GLY A 139 45.79 93.93 -11.96
N ILE A 140 44.57 93.49 -12.22
CA ILE A 140 44.25 92.49 -13.24
C ILE A 140 43.84 93.21 -14.52
N VAL A 141 44.48 92.88 -15.63
CA VAL A 141 44.22 93.50 -16.95
C VAL A 141 44.15 92.46 -18.06
N GLU A 142 43.52 92.82 -19.18
CA GLU A 142 43.68 92.06 -20.42
C GLU A 142 45.09 92.29 -21.00
N ALA A 143 45.64 91.28 -21.67
CA ALA A 143 47.03 91.32 -22.11
C ALA A 143 47.33 92.48 -23.09
N ALA A 144 46.33 92.86 -23.89
CA ALA A 144 46.43 93.98 -24.83
C ALA A 144 46.57 95.34 -24.13
N ASP A 145 46.04 95.48 -22.92
CA ASP A 145 46.02 96.74 -22.17
C ASP A 145 47.27 96.93 -21.28
N GLY A 146 47.98 95.85 -20.95
CA GLY A 146 49.08 95.88 -19.99
C GLY A 146 50.18 96.89 -20.32
N LYS A 147 50.64 96.91 -21.58
CA LYS A 147 51.68 97.86 -22.03
C LYS A 147 51.22 99.32 -22.00
N ARG A 148 49.95 99.58 -22.35
CA ARG A 148 49.37 100.93 -22.36
C ARG A 148 49.21 101.48 -20.94
N LEU A 149 48.80 100.63 -20.01
CA LEU A 149 48.53 101.00 -18.62
C LEU A 149 49.79 101.01 -17.74
N GLN A 150 50.88 100.37 -18.17
CA GLN A 150 52.15 100.32 -17.44
C GLN A 150 52.70 101.73 -17.12
N SER A 151 52.57 102.69 -18.04
CA SER A 151 53.05 104.07 -17.84
C SER A 151 52.26 104.87 -16.81
N GLN A 152 51.10 104.36 -16.37
CA GLN A 152 50.22 104.98 -15.38
C GLN A 152 50.43 104.38 -13.97
N LEU A 153 51.30 103.39 -13.84
CA LEU A 153 51.57 102.73 -12.56
C LEU A 153 52.36 103.65 -11.63
N SER A 154 51.91 103.74 -10.38
CA SER A 154 52.68 104.35 -9.30
C SER A 154 53.79 103.42 -8.81
N PRO A 155 54.86 103.95 -8.17
CA PRO A 155 55.92 103.12 -7.61
C PRO A 155 55.38 102.00 -6.70
N GLY A 156 55.83 100.77 -6.95
CA GLY A 156 55.42 99.56 -6.23
C GLY A 156 54.26 98.78 -6.88
N GLN A 157 53.53 99.36 -7.83
CA GLN A 157 52.41 98.71 -8.50
C GLN A 157 52.85 97.76 -9.62
N ARG A 158 51.99 96.78 -9.91
CA ARG A 158 52.13 95.89 -11.05
C ARG A 158 50.77 95.53 -11.64
N LEU A 159 50.75 95.23 -12.93
CA LEU A 159 49.60 94.68 -13.65
C LEU A 159 49.91 93.25 -14.04
N VAL A 160 48.91 92.39 -13.99
CA VAL A 160 49.02 90.99 -14.40
C VAL A 160 47.82 90.60 -15.27
N SER A 161 48.05 89.83 -16.33
CA SER A 161 46.99 89.23 -17.11
C SER A 161 46.55 87.89 -16.52
N ARG A 162 45.35 87.43 -16.88
CA ARG A 162 44.86 86.08 -16.51
C ARG A 162 45.81 84.97 -16.98
N GLU A 163 46.46 85.19 -18.11
CA GLU A 163 47.43 84.27 -18.72
C GLU A 163 48.81 84.32 -18.06
N GLY A 164 49.06 85.30 -17.18
CA GLY A 164 50.33 85.42 -16.44
C GLY A 164 51.34 86.41 -17.04
N ALA A 165 50.96 87.23 -18.02
CA ALA A 165 51.81 88.33 -18.47
C ALA A 165 51.87 89.41 -17.39
N LEU A 166 53.06 89.95 -17.10
CA LEU A 166 53.31 90.85 -15.98
C LEU A 166 53.94 92.16 -16.45
N TRP A 167 53.43 93.29 -15.96
CA TRP A 167 54.00 94.62 -16.16
C TRP A 167 54.22 95.30 -14.81
N ARG A 168 55.43 95.79 -14.54
CA ARG A 168 55.77 96.52 -13.32
C ARG A 168 56.05 98.00 -13.62
N TRP A 169 55.85 98.83 -12.60
CA TRP A 169 56.02 100.29 -12.67
C TRP A 169 57.43 100.73 -13.12
N ASP A 170 58.45 99.91 -12.87
CA ASP A 170 59.86 100.17 -13.21
C ASP A 170 60.22 99.84 -14.67
N GLY A 171 59.23 99.44 -15.48
CA GLY A 171 59.42 99.06 -16.89
C GLY A 171 59.64 97.57 -17.11
N PHE A 172 59.77 96.77 -16.05
CA PHE A 172 59.90 95.31 -16.19
C PHE A 172 58.62 94.72 -16.79
N THR A 173 58.78 93.93 -17.87
CA THR A 173 57.69 93.23 -18.55
C THR A 173 58.09 91.77 -18.74
N ALA A 174 57.21 90.85 -18.37
CA ALA A 174 57.34 89.42 -18.65
C ALA A 174 56.14 88.95 -19.47
N SER A 175 56.41 88.20 -20.55
CA SER A 175 55.39 87.48 -21.31
C SER A 175 54.86 86.29 -20.52
N ALA A 176 53.69 85.78 -20.90
CA ALA A 176 53.06 84.60 -20.33
C ALA A 176 53.75 83.28 -20.74
N ASP A 177 55.08 83.27 -20.85
CA ASP A 177 55.83 82.13 -21.36
C ASP A 177 56.11 81.12 -20.23
N ALA A 178 55.13 80.22 -20.08
CA ALA A 178 55.04 79.08 -19.16
C ALA A 178 54.46 79.37 -17.75
N PRO A 179 53.51 78.53 -17.26
CA PRO A 179 53.00 78.63 -15.90
C PRO A 179 54.11 78.44 -14.86
N THR A 180 54.18 79.34 -13.88
CA THR A 180 55.13 79.23 -12.76
C THR A 180 54.81 78.00 -11.88
N ALA A 181 55.81 77.47 -11.18
CA ALA A 181 55.61 76.34 -10.26
C ALA A 181 54.51 76.63 -9.21
N ALA A 182 54.45 77.87 -8.70
CA ALA A 182 53.41 78.31 -7.79
C ALA A 182 52.00 78.34 -8.44
N ALA A 183 51.89 78.75 -9.70
CA ALA A 183 50.63 78.70 -10.45
C ALA A 183 50.14 77.25 -10.66
N GLN A 184 51.06 76.33 -11.00
CA GLN A 184 50.73 74.91 -11.17
C GLN A 184 50.27 74.28 -9.85
N ARG A 185 50.93 74.61 -8.74
CA ARG A 185 50.55 74.13 -7.40
C ARG A 185 49.19 74.68 -6.94
N LEU A 186 48.90 75.95 -7.20
CA LEU A 186 47.58 76.56 -6.95
C LEU A 186 46.48 75.91 -7.81
N ALA A 187 46.74 75.67 -9.09
CA ALA A 187 45.80 74.99 -9.98
C ALA A 187 45.52 73.55 -9.53
N GLN A 188 46.55 72.81 -9.11
CA GLN A 188 46.39 71.47 -8.54
C GLN A 188 45.61 71.47 -7.22
N LYS A 189 45.82 72.47 -6.34
CA LYS A 189 45.07 72.64 -5.09
C LYS A 189 43.59 72.93 -5.35
N ASN A 190 43.29 73.84 -6.30
CA ASN A 190 41.92 74.12 -6.70
C ASN A 190 41.26 72.89 -7.33
N ARG A 191 41.97 72.13 -8.17
CA ARG A 191 41.46 70.87 -8.74
C ARG A 191 41.19 69.80 -7.67
N LEU A 192 42.05 69.70 -6.65
CA LEU A 192 41.82 68.79 -5.52
C LEU A 192 40.54 69.16 -4.77
N ALA A 193 40.31 70.44 -4.49
CA ALA A 193 39.08 70.91 -3.84
C ALA A 193 37.81 70.62 -4.68
N GLU A 194 37.90 70.72 -6.01
CA GLU A 194 36.81 70.30 -6.91
C GLU A 194 36.55 68.80 -6.82
N LEU A 195 37.60 67.98 -6.88
CA LEU A 195 37.47 66.52 -6.77
C LEU A 195 36.92 66.07 -5.43
N ASP A 196 37.25 66.75 -4.33
CA ASP A 196 36.65 66.49 -3.02
C ASP A 196 35.15 66.78 -3.03
N ALA A 197 34.71 67.88 -3.66
CA ALA A 197 33.29 68.19 -3.81
C ALA A 197 32.57 67.18 -4.74
N GLU A 198 33.21 66.77 -5.83
CA GLU A 198 32.73 65.71 -6.73
C GLU A 198 32.60 64.36 -5.98
N ALA A 199 33.56 64.03 -5.11
CA ALA A 199 33.54 62.79 -4.31
C ALA A 199 32.37 62.77 -3.31
N VAL A 200 32.06 63.90 -2.65
CA VAL A 200 30.88 64.01 -1.79
C VAL A 200 29.59 63.77 -2.58
N HIS A 201 29.51 64.33 -3.79
CA HIS A 201 28.36 64.13 -4.67
C HIS A 201 28.24 62.68 -5.14
N ALA A 202 29.33 62.08 -5.62
CA ALA A 202 29.38 60.68 -6.05
C ALA A 202 29.04 59.71 -4.90
N THR A 203 29.50 59.99 -3.68
CA THR A 203 29.14 59.22 -2.47
C THR A 203 27.63 59.26 -2.21
N ARG A 204 26.98 60.41 -2.44
CA ARG A 204 25.52 60.53 -2.29
C ARG A 204 24.78 59.67 -3.33
N ILE A 205 25.21 59.70 -4.58
CA ILE A 205 24.65 58.86 -5.66
C ILE A 205 24.81 57.38 -5.31
N LEU A 206 26.00 56.98 -4.87
CA LEU A 206 26.26 55.60 -4.46
C LEU A 206 25.32 55.15 -3.35
N ARG A 207 25.14 55.95 -2.29
CA ARG A 207 24.22 55.63 -1.20
C ARG A 207 22.76 55.51 -1.67
N GLN A 208 22.34 56.35 -2.62
CA GLN A 208 20.99 56.25 -3.20
C GLN A 208 20.83 54.96 -4.00
N ALA A 209 21.82 54.60 -4.82
CA ALA A 209 21.80 53.36 -5.60
C ALA A 209 21.82 52.12 -4.68
N GLU A 210 22.66 52.11 -3.64
CA GLU A 210 22.71 51.03 -2.64
C GLU A 210 21.39 50.92 -1.87
N GLY A 211 20.76 52.04 -1.52
CA GLY A 211 19.42 52.05 -0.91
C GLY A 211 18.35 51.46 -1.83
N ALA A 212 18.38 51.80 -3.13
CA ALA A 212 17.46 51.23 -4.12
C ALA A 212 17.67 49.72 -4.29
N LEU A 213 18.93 49.26 -4.37
CA LEU A 213 19.25 47.83 -4.43
C LEU A 213 18.76 47.09 -3.18
N ALA A 214 19.02 47.62 -1.99
CA ALA A 214 18.56 47.01 -0.73
C ALA A 214 17.03 46.89 -0.66
N LEU A 215 16.29 47.91 -1.13
CA LEU A 215 14.83 47.84 -1.23
C LEU A 215 14.36 46.77 -2.23
N ALA A 216 15.04 46.65 -3.37
CA ALA A 216 14.73 45.63 -4.37
C ALA A 216 15.03 44.20 -3.86
N GLU A 217 16.14 44.00 -3.14
CA GLU A 217 16.48 42.73 -2.49
C GLU A 217 15.44 42.34 -1.42
N GLN A 218 15.00 43.30 -0.60
CA GLN A 218 13.94 43.08 0.39
C GLN A 218 12.58 42.78 -0.27
N ALA A 219 12.26 43.42 -1.39
CA ALA A 219 11.06 43.12 -2.16
C ALA A 219 11.11 41.70 -2.73
N LEU A 220 12.26 41.29 -3.30
CA LEU A 220 12.47 39.93 -3.83
C LEU A 220 12.37 38.87 -2.73
N ALA A 221 12.94 39.12 -1.55
CA ALA A 221 12.84 38.20 -0.41
C ALA A 221 11.38 38.01 0.03
N ARG A 222 10.62 39.10 0.20
CA ARG A 222 9.20 39.06 0.56
C ARG A 222 8.35 38.37 -0.50
N ALA A 223 8.57 38.67 -1.78
CA ALA A 223 7.86 38.00 -2.88
C ALA A 223 8.16 36.50 -2.90
N SER A 224 9.42 36.11 -2.68
CA SER A 224 9.83 34.70 -2.65
C SER A 224 9.23 33.93 -1.47
N GLU A 225 9.09 34.58 -0.31
CA GLU A 225 8.39 34.01 0.84
C GLU A 225 6.89 33.86 0.57
N ALA A 226 6.26 34.88 0.00
CA ALA A 226 4.86 34.82 -0.41
C ALA A 226 4.57 33.70 -1.43
N GLU A 227 5.45 33.50 -2.42
CA GLU A 227 5.36 32.39 -3.38
C GLU A 227 5.42 31.02 -2.68
N ARG A 228 6.36 30.84 -1.74
CA ARG A 228 6.46 29.59 -0.97
C ARG A 228 5.19 29.32 -0.16
N ASN A 229 4.66 30.35 0.49
CA ASN A 229 3.44 30.25 1.28
C ASN A 229 2.22 29.95 0.40
N ALA A 230 2.09 30.61 -0.76
CA ALA A 230 1.02 30.36 -1.72
C ALA A 230 1.06 28.93 -2.27
N ARG A 231 2.26 28.42 -2.63
CA ARG A 231 2.44 27.04 -3.08
C ARG A 231 2.14 26.02 -1.97
N GLN A 232 2.47 26.33 -0.72
CA GLN A 232 2.12 25.46 0.41
C GLN A 232 0.60 25.44 0.62
N ALA A 233 -0.06 26.60 0.61
CA ALA A 233 -1.51 26.71 0.70
C ALA A 233 -2.21 25.93 -0.43
N GLY A 234 -1.68 25.96 -1.66
CA GLY A 234 -2.20 25.15 -2.77
C GLY A 234 -2.09 23.65 -2.53
N ARG A 235 -0.96 23.17 -1.98
CA ARG A 235 -0.82 21.74 -1.59
C ARG A 235 -1.82 21.36 -0.50
N ASP A 236 -1.99 22.21 0.50
CA ASP A 236 -2.91 21.96 1.61
C ASP A 236 -4.38 21.97 1.14
N ALA A 237 -4.74 22.89 0.24
CA ALA A 237 -6.06 22.94 -0.41
C ALA A 237 -6.33 21.68 -1.25
N GLN A 238 -5.35 21.22 -2.02
CA GLN A 238 -5.45 19.97 -2.79
C GLN A 238 -5.68 18.75 -1.88
N HIS A 239 -4.90 18.63 -0.80
CA HIS A 239 -5.11 17.58 0.19
C HIS A 239 -6.49 17.67 0.85
N GLY A 240 -6.95 18.87 1.17
CA GLY A 240 -8.30 19.11 1.70
C GLY A 240 -9.40 18.69 0.72
N LEU A 241 -9.22 18.95 -0.57
CA LEU A 241 -10.15 18.51 -1.61
C LEU A 241 -10.22 17.00 -1.73
N ASP A 242 -9.08 16.31 -1.75
CA ASP A 242 -9.02 14.86 -1.83
C ASP A 242 -9.65 14.20 -0.60
N ALA A 243 -9.39 14.73 0.60
CA ALA A 243 -10.04 14.31 1.83
C ALA A 243 -11.58 14.50 1.76
N ALA A 244 -12.04 15.64 1.26
CA ALA A 244 -13.47 15.92 1.11
C ALA A 244 -14.15 14.99 0.08
N ARG A 245 -13.46 14.64 -1.01
CA ARG A 245 -13.95 13.67 -2.02
C ARG A 245 -14.06 12.26 -1.46
N ASN A 246 -13.04 11.82 -0.72
CA ASN A 246 -13.05 10.51 -0.07
C ASN A 246 -14.16 10.42 0.97
N ALA A 247 -14.35 11.47 1.79
CA ALA A 247 -15.43 11.51 2.76
C ALA A 247 -16.82 11.46 2.10
N LEU A 248 -17.00 12.14 0.96
CA LEU A 248 -18.25 12.06 0.18
C LEU A 248 -18.49 10.64 -0.34
N ALA A 249 -17.49 10.01 -0.95
CA ALA A 249 -17.61 8.66 -1.51
C ALA A 249 -17.93 7.61 -0.43
N GLU A 250 -17.31 7.70 0.74
CA GLU A 250 -17.62 6.83 1.89
C GLU A 250 -19.05 7.06 2.40
N ALA A 251 -19.50 8.32 2.47
CA ALA A 251 -20.87 8.64 2.87
C ALA A 251 -21.91 8.11 1.86
N GLU A 252 -21.65 8.24 0.56
CA GLU A 252 -22.50 7.70 -0.51
C GLU A 252 -22.58 6.16 -0.44
N LYS A 253 -21.44 5.49 -0.25
CA LYS A 253 -21.38 4.04 -0.08
C LYS A 253 -22.16 3.58 1.14
N ALA A 254 -21.94 4.20 2.30
CA ALA A 254 -22.68 3.91 3.53
C ALA A 254 -24.19 4.14 3.35
N GLY A 255 -24.58 5.20 2.63
CA GLY A 255 -25.97 5.46 2.26
C GLY A 255 -26.58 4.35 1.41
N GLY A 256 -25.84 3.84 0.41
CA GLY A 256 -26.24 2.70 -0.42
C GLY A 256 -26.40 1.40 0.37
N GLU A 257 -25.45 1.10 1.28
CA GLU A 257 -25.51 -0.05 2.17
C GLU A 257 -26.73 0.00 3.11
N LEU A 258 -27.00 1.16 3.71
CA LEU A 258 -28.19 1.38 4.55
C LEU A 258 -29.49 1.22 3.77
N SER A 259 -29.57 1.76 2.56
CA SER A 259 -30.74 1.60 1.68
C SER A 259 -30.98 0.14 1.31
N SER A 260 -29.91 -0.60 1.00
CA SER A 260 -29.99 -2.03 0.65
C SER A 260 -30.41 -2.87 1.85
N ARG A 261 -29.85 -2.59 3.03
CA ARG A 261 -30.24 -3.25 4.28
C ARG A 261 -31.70 -2.98 4.65
N ARG A 262 -32.16 -1.74 4.45
CA ARG A 262 -33.57 -1.38 4.66
C ARG A 262 -34.49 -2.15 3.71
N ALA A 263 -34.18 -2.21 2.41
CA ALA A 263 -34.96 -2.98 1.44
C ALA A 263 -35.05 -4.48 1.82
N ALA A 264 -33.93 -5.08 2.24
CA ALA A 264 -33.89 -6.47 2.68
C ALA A 264 -34.72 -6.72 3.96
N LEU A 265 -34.70 -5.76 4.91
CA LEU A 265 -35.53 -5.83 6.12
C LEU A 265 -37.02 -5.66 5.80
N ASP A 266 -37.37 -4.76 4.87
CA ASP A 266 -38.75 -4.57 4.41
C ASP A 266 -39.29 -5.85 3.72
N GLU A 267 -38.49 -6.49 2.88
CA GLU A 267 -38.82 -7.79 2.24
C GLU A 267 -38.93 -8.93 3.26
N ALA A 268 -37.97 -9.02 4.20
CA ALA A 268 -38.02 -10.02 5.27
C ALA A 268 -39.27 -9.84 6.14
N ARG A 269 -39.63 -8.60 6.48
CA ARG A 269 -40.86 -8.27 7.20
C ARG A 269 -42.09 -8.71 6.42
N ALA A 270 -42.17 -8.42 5.12
CA ALA A 270 -43.29 -8.85 4.28
C ALA A 270 -43.46 -10.38 4.30
N ARG A 271 -42.37 -11.13 4.08
CA ARG A 271 -42.41 -12.61 4.13
C ARG A 271 -42.85 -13.18 5.49
N ILE A 272 -42.40 -12.57 6.59
CA ILE A 272 -42.80 -13.00 7.94
C ILE A 272 -44.29 -12.74 8.16
N VAL A 273 -44.80 -11.59 7.71
CA VAL A 273 -46.23 -11.26 7.80
C VAL A 273 -47.06 -12.26 6.99
N ASP A 274 -46.69 -12.52 5.73
CA ASP A 274 -47.41 -13.47 4.88
C ASP A 274 -47.41 -14.89 5.47
N SER A 275 -46.25 -15.37 5.95
CA SER A 275 -46.13 -16.69 6.60
C SER A 275 -46.93 -16.79 7.89
N HIS A 276 -46.99 -15.71 8.69
CA HIS A 276 -47.81 -15.66 9.88
C HIS A 276 -49.30 -15.74 9.54
N GLU A 277 -49.76 -14.99 8.53
CA GLU A 277 -51.15 -15.03 8.07
C GLU A 277 -51.54 -16.42 7.55
N GLU A 278 -50.69 -17.06 6.75
CA GLU A 278 -50.90 -18.43 6.27
C GLU A 278 -50.96 -19.45 7.43
N THR A 279 -50.02 -19.37 8.37
CA THR A 279 -49.97 -20.26 9.53
C THR A 279 -51.19 -20.06 10.45
N ALA A 280 -51.61 -18.81 10.66
CA ALA A 280 -52.80 -18.49 11.44
C ALA A 280 -54.07 -19.05 10.79
N ALA A 281 -54.19 -18.95 9.46
CA ALA A 281 -55.31 -19.55 8.72
C ALA A 281 -55.33 -21.08 8.84
N ALA A 282 -54.17 -21.73 8.66
CA ALA A 282 -54.04 -23.18 8.79
C ALA A 282 -54.34 -23.67 10.22
N PHE A 283 -53.95 -22.90 11.24
CA PHE A 283 -54.27 -23.21 12.63
C PHE A 283 -55.78 -23.19 12.89
N VAL A 284 -56.47 -22.14 12.43
CA VAL A 284 -57.94 -22.03 12.57
C VAL A 284 -58.64 -23.18 11.84
N GLU A 285 -58.20 -23.53 10.64
CA GLU A 285 -58.73 -24.68 9.89
C GLU A 285 -58.52 -26.00 10.65
N ALA A 286 -57.32 -26.23 11.18
CA ALA A 286 -56.99 -27.42 11.97
C ALA A 286 -57.81 -27.51 13.27
N GLU A 287 -58.03 -26.40 13.98
CA GLU A 287 -58.90 -26.37 15.16
C GLU A 287 -60.35 -26.71 14.80
N MET A 288 -60.87 -26.17 13.69
CA MET A 288 -62.22 -26.50 13.23
C MET A 288 -62.35 -27.98 12.87
N LEU A 289 -61.36 -28.55 12.17
CA LEU A 289 -61.32 -29.97 11.84
C LEU A 289 -61.29 -30.84 13.10
N LEU A 290 -60.46 -30.48 14.09
CA LEU A 290 -60.38 -31.19 15.37
C LEU A 290 -61.70 -31.12 16.15
N GLN A 291 -62.35 -29.96 16.20
CA GLN A 291 -63.65 -29.80 16.85
C GLN A 291 -64.75 -30.62 16.15
N SER A 292 -64.66 -30.79 14.83
CA SER A 292 -65.59 -31.60 14.06
C SER A 292 -65.26 -33.10 14.04
N ALA A 293 -64.11 -33.49 14.60
CA ALA A 293 -63.66 -34.87 14.56
C ALA A 293 -64.56 -35.74 15.47
N PRO A 294 -65.09 -36.87 14.96
CA PRO A 294 -65.88 -37.78 15.77
C PRO A 294 -65.02 -38.46 16.83
N ASP A 295 -65.60 -38.70 18.01
CA ASP A 295 -64.97 -39.51 19.05
C ASP A 295 -64.91 -40.98 18.59
N LEU A 296 -63.69 -41.50 18.43
CA LEU A 296 -63.43 -42.87 18.00
C LEU A 296 -63.31 -43.84 19.18
N GLY A 297 -63.45 -43.39 20.43
CA GLY A 297 -63.32 -44.22 21.62
C GLY A 297 -64.27 -45.42 21.60
N ASP A 298 -65.53 -45.20 21.22
CA ASP A 298 -66.53 -46.27 21.10
C ASP A 298 -66.17 -47.26 19.98
N LEU A 299 -65.66 -46.77 18.85
CA LEU A 299 -65.29 -47.61 17.71
C LEU A 299 -64.03 -48.44 18.02
N GLN A 300 -63.05 -47.85 18.71
CA GLN A 300 -61.86 -48.54 19.19
C GLN A 300 -62.23 -49.62 20.23
N LEU A 301 -63.12 -49.31 21.16
CA LEU A 301 -63.61 -50.27 22.14
C LEU A 301 -64.33 -51.45 21.47
N GLN A 302 -65.17 -51.18 20.45
CA GLN A 302 -65.84 -52.23 19.68
C GLN A 302 -64.84 -53.09 18.89
N LEU A 303 -63.79 -52.49 18.32
CA LEU A 303 -62.73 -53.22 17.62
C LEU A 303 -61.96 -54.14 18.58
N ASP A 304 -61.55 -53.63 19.74
CA ASP A 304 -60.81 -54.39 20.75
C ASP A 304 -61.64 -55.54 21.31
N GLN A 305 -62.92 -55.30 21.60
CA GLN A 305 -63.86 -56.35 22.02
C GLN A 305 -64.02 -57.43 20.94
N SER A 306 -64.18 -57.03 19.68
CA SER A 306 -64.33 -57.96 18.56
C SER A 306 -63.05 -58.78 18.34
N ALA A 307 -61.88 -58.15 18.41
CA ALA A 307 -60.59 -58.82 18.29
C ALA A 307 -60.37 -59.83 19.43
N ALA A 308 -60.71 -59.46 20.66
CA ALA A 308 -60.65 -60.36 21.82
C ALA A 308 -61.59 -61.57 21.68
N ASN A 309 -62.82 -61.35 21.18
CA ASN A 309 -63.75 -62.43 20.90
C ASN A 309 -63.21 -63.38 19.83
N VAL A 310 -62.70 -62.86 18.71
CA VAL A 310 -62.09 -63.67 17.65
C VAL A 310 -60.90 -64.49 18.16
N ALA A 311 -60.04 -63.89 19.00
CA ALA A 311 -58.91 -64.60 19.59
C ALA A 311 -59.38 -65.75 20.51
N ARG A 312 -60.40 -65.52 21.34
CA ARG A 312 -61.00 -66.53 22.22
C ARG A 312 -61.61 -67.69 21.41
N ASP A 313 -62.36 -67.37 20.36
CA ASP A 313 -63.02 -68.37 19.52
C ASP A 313 -61.99 -69.21 18.74
N ARG A 314 -60.90 -68.58 18.26
CA ARG A 314 -59.79 -69.30 17.63
C ARG A 314 -59.08 -70.26 18.58
N ALA A 315 -58.85 -69.87 19.83
CA ALA A 315 -58.27 -70.73 20.84
C ALA A 315 -59.20 -71.92 21.15
N THR A 316 -60.49 -71.65 21.37
CA THR A 316 -61.51 -72.67 21.63
C THR A 316 -61.62 -73.67 20.47
N LEU A 317 -61.58 -73.20 19.23
CA LEU A 317 -61.58 -74.04 18.03
C LEU A 317 -60.31 -74.91 17.95
N ALA A 318 -59.14 -74.35 18.25
CA ALA A 318 -57.88 -75.08 18.24
C ALA A 318 -57.88 -76.21 19.29
N ASP A 319 -58.35 -75.93 20.51
CA ASP A 319 -58.48 -76.92 21.58
C ASP A 319 -59.49 -78.03 21.20
N ALA A 320 -60.67 -77.65 20.69
CA ALA A 320 -61.68 -78.61 20.24
C ALA A 320 -61.15 -79.50 19.10
N ARG A 321 -60.39 -78.94 18.14
CA ARG A 321 -59.73 -79.71 17.08
C ARG A 321 -58.67 -80.65 17.63
N ALA A 322 -57.84 -80.20 18.58
CA ALA A 322 -56.82 -81.04 19.20
C ALA A 322 -57.45 -82.23 19.94
N VAL A 323 -58.55 -82.00 20.68
CA VAL A 323 -59.32 -83.06 21.35
C VAL A 323 -59.92 -84.03 20.33
N HIS A 324 -60.58 -83.52 19.29
CA HIS A 324 -61.17 -84.34 18.24
C HIS A 324 -60.13 -85.23 17.53
N GLU A 325 -59.00 -84.66 17.10
CA GLU A 325 -57.91 -85.42 16.47
C GLU A 325 -57.22 -86.40 17.45
N GLY A 326 -57.16 -86.07 18.73
CA GLY A 326 -56.73 -86.99 19.79
C GLY A 326 -57.64 -88.22 19.87
N LEU A 327 -58.94 -87.99 20.06
CA LEU A 327 -59.96 -89.04 20.15
C LEU A 327 -60.03 -89.88 18.87
N ARG A 328 -59.93 -89.26 17.69
CA ARG A 328 -59.89 -89.96 16.40
C ARG A 328 -58.69 -90.89 16.30
N ARG A 329 -57.48 -90.41 16.64
CA ARG A 329 -56.26 -91.23 16.65
C ARG A 329 -56.37 -92.39 17.65
N GLU A 330 -56.93 -92.17 18.83
CA GLU A 330 -57.16 -93.24 19.81
C GLU A 330 -58.17 -94.28 19.29
N ALA A 331 -59.27 -93.85 18.67
CA ALA A 331 -60.26 -94.74 18.08
C ALA A 331 -59.66 -95.59 16.96
N GLU A 332 -58.88 -94.98 16.06
CA GLU A 332 -58.15 -95.69 15.01
C GLU A 332 -57.14 -96.70 15.59
N ALA A 333 -56.40 -96.33 16.64
CA ALA A 333 -55.46 -97.24 17.30
C ALA A 333 -56.18 -98.42 17.98
N ARG A 334 -57.32 -98.18 18.65
CA ARG A 334 -58.17 -99.22 19.22
C ARG A 334 -58.71 -100.16 18.14
N SER A 335 -59.19 -99.63 17.01
CA SER A 335 -59.66 -100.43 15.87
C SER A 335 -58.56 -101.33 15.32
N ARG A 336 -57.38 -100.75 15.01
CA ARG A 336 -56.22 -101.53 14.52
C ARG A 336 -55.79 -102.62 15.50
N ARG A 337 -55.88 -102.35 16.81
CA ARG A 337 -55.57 -103.33 17.86
C ARG A 337 -56.60 -104.46 17.90
N LEU A 338 -57.89 -104.16 17.78
CA LEU A 338 -58.95 -105.17 17.71
C LEU A 338 -58.80 -106.05 16.45
N ASP A 339 -58.46 -105.46 15.31
CA ASP A 339 -58.19 -106.20 14.07
C ASP A 339 -56.98 -107.14 14.21
N ALA A 340 -55.89 -106.65 14.82
CA ALA A 340 -54.71 -107.45 15.12
C ALA A 340 -55.04 -108.62 16.07
N ILE A 341 -55.77 -108.37 17.17
CA ILE A 341 -56.24 -109.42 18.09
C ILE A 341 -57.13 -110.43 17.35
N GLY A 342 -58.01 -109.96 16.47
CA GLY A 342 -58.87 -110.81 15.64
C GLY A 342 -58.07 -111.71 14.69
N ALA A 343 -57.04 -111.18 14.04
CA ALA A 343 -56.15 -111.94 13.18
C ALA A 343 -55.30 -112.95 13.97
N GLU A 344 -54.72 -112.53 15.10
CA GLU A 344 -53.99 -113.39 16.02
C GLU A 344 -54.88 -114.55 16.51
N ARG A 345 -56.12 -114.26 16.94
CA ARG A 345 -57.08 -115.28 17.39
C ARG A 345 -57.41 -116.29 16.29
N ARG A 346 -57.66 -115.84 15.05
CA ARG A 346 -57.90 -116.75 13.90
C ARG A 346 -56.69 -117.65 13.65
N ASN A 347 -55.49 -117.09 13.66
CA ASN A 347 -54.25 -117.85 13.45
C ASN A 347 -54.03 -118.90 14.57
N TRP A 348 -54.33 -118.57 15.84
CA TRP A 348 -54.27 -119.52 16.94
C TRP A 348 -55.32 -120.64 16.83
N LEU A 349 -56.55 -120.32 16.40
CA LEU A 349 -57.60 -121.32 16.17
C LEU A 349 -57.24 -122.26 15.01
N GLU A 350 -56.74 -121.72 13.90
CA GLU A 350 -56.29 -122.52 12.74
C GLU A 350 -55.11 -123.41 13.12
N ARG A 351 -54.16 -122.92 13.91
CA ARG A 351 -53.09 -123.76 14.47
C ARG A 351 -53.62 -124.86 15.39
N ALA A 352 -54.63 -124.57 16.21
CA ALA A 352 -55.24 -125.56 17.08
C ALA A 352 -55.99 -126.64 16.27
N GLU A 353 -56.78 -126.26 15.26
CA GLU A 353 -57.45 -127.22 14.37
C GLU A 353 -56.46 -128.06 13.59
N ASN A 354 -55.44 -127.44 12.97
CA ASN A 354 -54.39 -128.17 12.27
C ASN A 354 -53.68 -129.17 13.19
N ALA A 355 -53.37 -128.78 14.43
CA ALA A 355 -52.81 -129.68 15.42
C ALA A 355 -53.76 -130.83 15.78
N SER A 356 -55.07 -130.57 15.94
CA SER A 356 -56.09 -131.61 16.18
C SER A 356 -56.20 -132.58 15.00
N THR A 357 -56.22 -132.10 13.76
CA THR A 357 -56.21 -132.95 12.55
C THR A 357 -54.93 -133.78 12.47
N GLN A 358 -53.78 -133.19 12.80
CA GLN A 358 -52.49 -133.90 12.82
C GLN A 358 -52.50 -135.02 13.89
N ILE A 359 -53.05 -134.75 15.08
CA ILE A 359 -53.19 -135.74 16.16
C ILE A 359 -54.12 -136.89 15.72
N ALA A 360 -55.25 -136.58 15.08
CA ALA A 360 -56.18 -137.59 14.57
C ALA A 360 -55.53 -138.49 13.50
N ALA A 361 -54.84 -137.89 12.52
CA ALA A 361 -54.14 -138.62 11.47
C ALA A 361 -53.00 -139.51 12.02
N LEU A 362 -52.27 -139.05 13.04
CA LEU A 362 -51.27 -139.87 13.74
C LEU A 362 -51.92 -141.01 14.52
N GLY A 363 -53.12 -140.80 15.08
CA GLY A 363 -53.92 -141.83 15.73
C GLY A 363 -54.35 -142.94 14.77
N GLU A 364 -54.88 -142.58 13.60
CA GLU A 364 -55.24 -143.55 12.54
C GLU A 364 -54.02 -144.34 12.06
N ARG A 365 -52.91 -143.66 11.76
CA ARG A 365 -51.66 -144.33 11.34
C ARG A 365 -51.14 -145.33 12.37
N LYS A 366 -51.29 -145.02 13.66
CA LYS A 366 -50.91 -145.93 14.73
C LYS A 366 -51.79 -147.19 14.72
N ALA A 367 -53.10 -147.02 14.57
CA ALA A 367 -54.05 -148.13 14.51
C ALA A 367 -53.83 -149.03 13.29
N GLU A 368 -53.59 -148.45 12.10
CA GLU A 368 -53.22 -149.21 10.89
C GLU A 368 -51.93 -150.01 11.09
N ALA A 369 -50.89 -149.40 11.65
CA ALA A 369 -49.61 -150.05 11.89
C ALA A 369 -49.72 -151.21 12.91
N GLU A 370 -50.56 -151.08 13.94
CA GLU A 370 -50.83 -152.14 14.91
C GLU A 370 -51.55 -153.32 14.25
N ALA A 371 -52.56 -153.07 13.40
CA ALA A 371 -53.30 -154.11 12.69
C ALA A 371 -52.46 -154.86 11.63
N GLU A 372 -51.57 -154.15 10.93
CA GLU A 372 -50.64 -154.76 9.96
C GLU A 372 -49.62 -155.66 10.67
N ARG A 373 -49.12 -155.24 11.84
CA ARG A 373 -48.20 -156.03 12.66
C ARG A 373 -48.82 -157.35 13.11
N GLU A 374 -50.09 -157.33 13.47
CA GLU A 374 -50.83 -158.52 13.92
C GLU A 374 -51.01 -159.52 12.77
N ARG A 375 -51.33 -159.04 11.56
CA ARG A 375 -51.42 -159.89 10.35
C ARG A 375 -50.11 -160.58 9.96
N LEU A 376 -48.96 -159.95 10.23
CA LEU A 376 -47.65 -160.47 9.84
C LEU A 376 -47.04 -161.45 10.85
N ALA A 377 -47.64 -161.61 12.03
CA ALA A 377 -47.12 -162.48 13.08
C ALA A 377 -47.23 -163.98 12.74
N ASP A 378 -48.28 -164.40 12.02
CA ASP A 378 -48.59 -165.82 11.74
C ASP A 378 -48.01 -166.33 10.40
N ALA A 379 -47.48 -165.43 9.57
CA ALA A 379 -46.91 -165.76 8.26
C ALA A 379 -45.74 -166.78 8.29
N PRO A 380 -44.83 -166.80 9.29
CA PRO A 380 -43.72 -167.75 9.34
C PRO A 380 -44.18 -169.21 9.51
N ASP A 381 -45.20 -169.44 10.32
CA ASP A 381 -45.69 -170.78 10.65
C ASP A 381 -46.46 -171.41 9.46
N GLU A 382 -47.20 -170.60 8.70
CA GLU A 382 -47.90 -171.05 7.48
C GLU A 382 -46.94 -171.51 6.36
N ILE A 383 -45.80 -170.84 6.23
CA ILE A 383 -44.80 -171.13 5.20
C ILE A 383 -44.09 -172.47 5.50
N ASP A 384 -43.80 -172.73 6.78
CA ASP A 384 -43.06 -173.92 7.20
C ASP A 384 -43.93 -175.20 7.13
N ALA A 385 -45.24 -175.08 7.37
CA ALA A 385 -46.21 -176.16 7.17
C ALA A 385 -46.32 -176.58 5.69
N LYS A 386 -46.36 -175.62 4.76
CA LYS A 386 -46.37 -175.88 3.31
C LYS A 386 -45.09 -176.60 2.83
N ARG A 387 -43.94 -176.30 3.44
CA ARG A 387 -42.65 -176.90 3.09
C ARG A 387 -42.57 -178.39 3.42
N ARG A 388 -43.10 -178.81 4.58
CA ARG A 388 -43.11 -180.23 4.99
C ARG A 388 -44.03 -181.09 4.11
N ALA A 389 -45.17 -180.53 3.69
CA ALA A 389 -46.12 -181.23 2.81
C ALA A 389 -45.52 -181.55 1.43
N LEU A 390 -44.78 -180.62 0.85
CA LEU A 390 -44.18 -180.77 -0.49
C LEU A 390 -43.04 -181.80 -0.53
N LEU A 391 -42.22 -181.88 0.52
CA LEU A 391 -41.10 -182.83 0.57
C LEU A 391 -41.57 -184.29 0.73
N SER A 392 -42.68 -184.52 1.42
CA SER A 392 -43.26 -185.87 1.57
C SER A 392 -43.82 -186.41 0.25
N GLN A 393 -44.38 -185.55 -0.60
CA GLN A 393 -44.90 -185.92 -1.92
C GLN A 393 -43.79 -186.29 -2.92
N LEU A 394 -42.59 -185.71 -2.76
CA LEU A 394 -41.45 -185.99 -3.62
C LEU A 394 -40.89 -187.41 -3.39
N ALA A 395 -40.80 -187.82 -2.11
CA ALA A 395 -40.33 -189.13 -1.70
C ALA A 395 -41.22 -190.29 -2.21
N GLU A 396 -42.52 -190.04 -2.37
CA GLU A 396 -43.48 -191.05 -2.84
C GLU A 396 -43.38 -191.27 -4.36
N ALA A 397 -43.18 -190.19 -5.12
CA ALA A 397 -43.09 -190.24 -6.58
C ALA A 397 -41.80 -190.91 -7.09
N GLU A 398 -40.66 -190.73 -6.40
CA GLU A 398 -39.39 -191.33 -6.82
C GLU A 398 -39.32 -192.84 -6.58
N SER A 399 -39.90 -193.34 -5.49
CA SER A 399 -39.98 -194.79 -5.22
C SER A 399 -40.81 -195.53 -6.26
N LEU A 400 -41.89 -194.91 -6.75
CA LEU A 400 -42.77 -195.50 -7.78
C LEU A 400 -42.08 -195.58 -9.14
N ARG A 401 -41.26 -194.58 -9.49
CA ARG A 401 -40.55 -194.53 -10.76
C ARG A 401 -39.49 -195.62 -10.88
N GLN A 402 -38.75 -195.87 -9.80
CA GLN A 402 -37.62 -196.80 -9.82
C GLN A 402 -38.08 -198.26 -9.90
N ALA A 403 -39.12 -198.62 -9.14
CA ALA A 403 -39.75 -199.95 -9.21
C ALA A 403 -40.35 -200.27 -10.60
N ALA A 404 -40.78 -199.25 -11.35
CA ALA A 404 -41.29 -199.42 -12.71
C ALA A 404 -40.15 -199.58 -13.73
N GLY A 405 -39.00 -198.94 -13.51
CA GLY A 405 -37.80 -199.05 -14.37
C GLY A 405 -37.14 -200.43 -14.26
N ASP A 406 -37.02 -200.95 -13.04
CA ASP A 406 -36.48 -202.29 -12.78
C ASP A 406 -37.32 -203.39 -13.48
N ARG A 407 -38.65 -203.19 -13.57
CA ARG A 407 -39.57 -204.10 -14.26
C ARG A 407 -39.51 -204.05 -15.79
N LEU A 408 -39.15 -202.91 -16.38
CA LEU A 408 -39.10 -202.76 -17.84
C LEU A 408 -37.82 -203.37 -18.41
N GLN A 409 -36.68 -203.14 -17.76
CA GLN A 409 -35.38 -203.61 -18.29
C GLN A 409 -35.23 -205.13 -18.14
N GLU A 410 -35.79 -205.72 -17.07
CA GLU A 410 -35.91 -207.19 -16.94
C GLU A 410 -36.79 -207.81 -18.04
N ALA A 411 -37.73 -207.06 -18.62
CA ALA A 411 -38.60 -207.55 -19.70
C ALA A 411 -37.94 -207.46 -21.09
N GLU A 412 -37.04 -206.49 -21.33
CA GLU A 412 -36.30 -206.39 -22.61
C GLU A 412 -35.11 -207.36 -22.69
N ASN A 413 -34.69 -207.94 -21.56
CA ASN A 413 -33.74 -209.06 -21.42
C ASN A 413 -34.12 -210.38 -22.17
N LYS A 414 -35.24 -210.53 -22.90
CA LYS A 414 -35.64 -211.86 -23.47
C LYS A 414 -36.20 -211.91 -24.91
N GLN A 415 -36.31 -210.81 -25.67
CA GLN A 415 -36.89 -210.80 -27.02
C GLN A 415 -35.89 -210.50 -28.17
N SER A 416 -34.57 -210.51 -27.92
CA SER A 416 -33.53 -210.22 -28.94
C SER A 416 -32.50 -211.35 -29.20
N GLU A 417 -32.78 -212.60 -28.82
CA GLU A 417 -32.30 -213.81 -29.53
C GLU A 417 -33.53 -214.61 -29.95
#